data_AF-A0A7Y3ASG8-F1
#
_entry.id   AF-A0A7Y3ASG8-F1
#
_cell.length_a   1.000
_cell.length_b   1.000
_cell.length_c   1.000
_cell.angle_alpha   90.00
_cell.angle_beta   90.00
_cell.angle_gamma   90.00
#
_symmetry.space_group_name_H-M   'P 1'
#
loop_
_entity.id
_entity.type
_entity.pdbx_description
1 polymer ?
#
loop_
_entity_poly.entity_id
_entity_poly.type
_entity_poly.pdbx_seq_one_letter_code
_entity_poly.pdbx_strand_id
1 'polypeptide(L)'
;MKKELLLLFCIGLCALNTTNLLGQQRPQKEATLQAEDEEGPALYKFEPDYLAAEEARRKEILIIRSMIDSMDISDGKRQKLVRDLYRNKDSKRLTKILLANNKFEELED
;
A
#
# COMPACT_ATOMS: atom_id res chain seq x y z
N MET A 1 -46.99 13.60 23.85
CA MET A 1 -46.74 12.69 22.71
C MET A 1 -45.71 13.22 21.70
N LYS A 2 -45.76 14.50 21.26
CA LYS A 2 -44.82 15.03 20.25
C LYS A 2 -43.34 15.08 20.71
N LYS A 3 -43.08 15.30 22.01
CA LYS A 3 -41.73 15.37 22.60
C LYS A 3 -41.05 14.00 22.69
N GLU A 4 -41.81 12.97 23.08
CA GLU A 4 -41.33 11.58 23.11
C GLU A 4 -41.00 11.05 21.70
N LEU A 5 -41.82 11.42 20.71
CA LEU A 5 -41.58 11.05 19.31
C LEU A 5 -40.30 11.72 18.76
N LEU A 6 -40.05 12.98 19.13
CA LEU A 6 -38.81 13.69 18.78
C LEU A 6 -37.58 13.01 19.41
N LEU A 7 -37.71 12.57 20.66
CA LEU A 7 -36.64 11.91 21.40
C LEU A 7 -36.27 10.55 20.76
N LEU A 8 -37.26 9.75 20.39
CA LEU A 8 -37.06 8.50 19.66
C LEU A 8 -36.43 8.72 18.28
N PHE A 9 -36.79 9.79 17.58
CA PHE A 9 -36.19 10.14 16.29
C PHE A 9 -34.71 10.54 16.42
N CYS A 10 -34.36 11.32 17.45
CA CYS A 10 -32.97 11.69 17.72
C CYS A 10 -32.11 10.47 18.09
N ILE A 11 -32.63 9.54 18.89
CA ILE A 11 -31.91 8.29 19.24
C ILE A 11 -31.68 7.43 18.00
N GLY A 12 -32.68 7.31 17.12
CA GLY A 12 -32.56 6.59 15.85
C GLY A 12 -31.49 7.18 14.92
N LEU A 13 -31.43 8.50 14.80
CA LEU A 13 -30.39 9.18 14.01
C LEU A 13 -28.99 8.98 14.59
N CYS A 14 -28.83 9.00 15.91
CA CYS A 14 -27.54 8.71 16.55
C CYS A 14 -27.08 7.27 16.30
N ALA A 15 -27.99 6.29 16.37
CA ALA A 15 -27.66 4.88 16.13
C ALA A 15 -27.25 4.56 14.68
N LEU A 16 -27.77 5.30 13.69
CA LEU A 16 -27.40 5.12 12.28
C LEU A 16 -26.02 5.69 11.94
N ASN A 17 -25.52 6.65 12.72
CA ASN A 17 -24.21 7.27 12.47
C ASN A 17 -23.03 6.48 13.06
N THR A 18 -23.25 5.63 14.07
CA THR A 18 -22.17 4.87 14.73
C THR A 18 -21.68 3.68 13.90
N THR A 19 -22.51 3.11 13.02
CA THR A 19 -22.13 1.97 12.17
C THR A 19 -21.11 2.33 11.10
N ASN A 20 -21.11 3.58 10.62
CA ASN A 20 -20.16 4.06 9.60
C ASN A 20 -18.72 4.17 10.12
N LEU A 21 -18.55 4.49 11.42
CA LEU A 21 -17.22 4.67 12.03
C LEU A 21 -16.46 3.34 12.16
N LEU A 22 -17.17 2.25 12.50
CA LEU A 22 -16.59 0.90 12.63
C LEU A 22 -16.15 0.31 11.29
N GLY A 23 -16.81 0.68 10.19
CA GLY A 23 -16.46 0.24 8.83
C GLY A 23 -15.15 0.83 8.32
N GLN A 24 -14.81 2.07 8.70
CA GLN A 24 -13.57 2.74 8.28
C GLN A 24 -12.32 2.25 9.01
N GLN A 25 -12.43 1.76 10.25
CA GLN A 25 -11.26 1.36 11.05
C GLN A 25 -10.66 0.00 10.67
N ARG A 26 -11.47 -0.92 10.13
CA ARG A 26 -11.02 -2.26 9.74
C ARG A 26 -9.92 -2.26 8.66
N PRO A 27 -10.09 -1.58 7.50
CA PRO A 27 -9.09 -1.63 6.43
C PRO A 27 -7.75 -0.98 6.82
N GLN A 28 -7.75 -0.02 7.74
CA GLN A 28 -6.52 0.59 8.23
C GLN A 28 -5.72 -0.37 9.10
N LYS A 29 -6.38 -1.09 10.02
CA LYS A 29 -5.69 -2.02 10.93
C LYS A 29 -5.09 -3.22 10.18
N GLU A 30 -5.80 -3.74 9.19
CA GLU A 30 -5.30 -4.83 8.34
C GLU A 30 -4.09 -4.40 7.50
N ALA A 31 -4.08 -3.17 6.96
CA ALA A 31 -2.93 -2.65 6.22
C ALA A 31 -1.70 -2.43 7.12
N THR A 32 -1.89 -1.99 8.37
CA THR A 32 -0.78 -1.84 9.32
C THR A 32 -0.18 -3.19 9.72
N LEU A 33 -1.03 -4.19 10.00
CA LEU A 33 -0.58 -5.55 10.33
C LEU A 33 0.21 -6.19 9.17
N GLN A 34 -0.28 -6.04 7.93
CA GLN A 34 0.47 -6.52 6.76
C GLN A 34 1.83 -5.83 6.60
N ALA A 35 1.91 -4.52 6.89
CA ALA A 35 3.17 -3.80 6.83
C ALA A 35 4.15 -4.24 7.93
N GLU A 36 3.66 -4.57 9.13
CA GLU A 36 4.47 -5.10 10.24
C GLU A 36 4.98 -6.53 9.94
N ASP A 37 4.13 -7.38 9.35
CA ASP A 37 4.51 -8.72 8.92
C ASP A 37 5.58 -8.71 7.81
N GLU A 38 5.53 -7.74 6.89
CA GLU A 38 6.54 -7.57 5.84
C GLU A 38 7.88 -6.98 6.34
N GLU A 39 7.86 -6.13 7.38
CA GLU A 39 9.08 -5.53 7.96
C GLU A 39 9.79 -6.49 8.93
N GLY A 40 9.07 -7.49 9.44
CA GLY A 40 9.56 -8.47 10.40
C GLY A 40 9.76 -7.88 11.80
N PRO A 41 10.14 -8.72 12.79
CA PRO A 41 10.48 -8.27 14.13
C PRO A 41 11.44 -7.07 14.12
N ALA A 42 11.09 -6.02 14.88
CA ALA A 42 11.93 -4.82 15.01
C ALA A 42 13.37 -5.11 15.47
N LEU A 43 13.61 -6.30 16.03
CA LEU A 43 14.93 -6.81 16.41
C LEU A 43 15.90 -6.91 15.23
N TYR A 44 15.41 -7.19 14.01
CA TYR A 44 16.25 -7.33 12.82
C TYR A 44 16.94 -6.02 12.41
N LYS A 45 16.46 -4.87 12.89
CA LYS A 45 17.11 -3.56 12.67
C LYS A 45 18.46 -3.43 13.37
N PHE A 46 18.77 -4.35 14.29
CA PHE A 46 20.03 -4.40 15.04
C PHE A 46 21.00 -5.47 14.53
N GLU A 47 20.65 -6.19 13.46
CA GLU A 47 21.57 -7.15 12.87
C GLU A 47 22.73 -6.43 12.17
N PRO A 48 23.96 -6.97 12.22
CA PRO A 48 25.13 -6.35 11.58
C PRO A 48 24.93 -6.05 10.09
N ASP A 49 24.19 -6.91 9.39
CA ASP A 49 23.98 -6.83 7.94
C ASP A 49 22.75 -5.99 7.55
N TYR A 50 21.99 -5.49 8.53
CA TYR A 50 20.76 -4.74 8.28
C TYR A 50 20.98 -3.51 7.40
N LEU A 51 22.04 -2.75 7.65
CA LEU A 51 22.36 -1.55 6.86
C LEU A 51 22.69 -1.90 5.42
N ALA A 52 23.42 -2.98 5.19
CA ALA A 52 23.77 -3.44 3.85
C ALA A 52 22.52 -3.90 3.08
N ALA A 53 21.61 -4.63 3.73
CA ALA A 53 20.35 -5.05 3.13
C ALA A 53 19.43 -3.86 2.81
N GLU A 54 19.34 -2.87 3.70
CA GLU A 54 18.55 -1.66 3.48
C GLU A 54 19.12 -0.79 2.35
N GLU A 55 20.44 -0.68 2.23
CA GLU A 55 21.07 0.00 1.10
C GLU A 55 20.84 -0.72 -0.23
N ALA A 56 20.93 -2.05 -0.26
CA ALA A 56 20.62 -2.84 -1.44
C ALA A 56 19.16 -2.61 -1.87
N ARG A 57 18.23 -2.63 -0.92
CA ARG A 57 16.80 -2.33 -1.15
C ARG A 57 16.59 -0.93 -1.73
N ARG A 58 17.26 0.08 -1.18
CA ARG A 58 17.15 1.47 -1.69
C ARG A 58 17.66 1.57 -3.13
N LYS A 59 18.76 0.90 -3.46
CA LYS A 59 19.31 0.88 -4.82
C LYS A 59 18.33 0.24 -5.79
N GLU A 60 17.72 -0.89 -5.43
CA GLU A 60 16.73 -1.57 -6.25
C GLU A 60 15.51 -0.69 -6.54
N ILE A 61 14.96 -0.03 -5.53
CA ILE A 61 13.84 0.91 -5.70
C ILE A 61 14.20 2.06 -6.64
N LEU A 62 15.42 2.61 -6.53
CA LEU A 62 15.88 3.69 -7.41
C LEU A 62 16.01 3.23 -8.86
N ILE A 63 16.48 2.00 -9.09
CA ILE A 63 16.58 1.40 -10.42
C ILE A 63 15.19 1.18 -11.02
N ILE A 64 14.24 0.62 -10.27
CA ILE A 64 12.88 0.40 -10.78
C ILE A 64 12.18 1.75 -11.05
N ARG A 65 12.40 2.75 -10.18
CA ARG A 65 11.86 4.09 -10.39
C ARG A 65 12.40 4.73 -11.66
N SER A 66 13.70 4.64 -11.91
CA SER A 66 14.28 5.19 -13.15
C SER A 66 13.73 4.49 -14.40
N MET A 67 13.47 3.18 -14.33
CA MET A 67 12.77 2.46 -15.40
C MET A 67 11.37 3.03 -15.62
N ILE A 68 10.57 3.19 -14.57
CA ILE A 68 9.21 3.76 -14.67
C ILE A 68 9.24 5.17 -15.27
N ASP A 69 10.21 6.00 -14.87
CA ASP A 69 10.36 7.37 -15.36
C ASP A 69 10.81 7.42 -16.83
N SER A 70 11.48 6.37 -17.33
CA SER A 70 11.90 6.24 -18.73
C SER A 70 10.81 5.72 -19.68
N MET A 71 9.71 5.16 -19.14
CA MET A 71 8.61 4.61 -19.94
C MET A 71 7.78 5.73 -20.60
N ASP A 72 7.42 5.54 -21.87
CA ASP A 72 6.48 6.42 -22.57
C ASP A 72 5.03 6.12 -22.15
N ILE A 73 4.68 6.58 -20.95
CA ILE A 73 3.36 6.40 -20.35
C ILE A 73 2.81 7.74 -19.83
N SER A 74 1.48 7.81 -19.72
CA SER A 74 0.84 9.00 -19.15
C SER A 74 1.21 9.22 -17.68
N ASP A 75 1.25 10.49 -17.26
CA ASP A 75 1.59 10.91 -15.89
C ASP A 75 0.79 10.18 -14.80
N GLY A 76 -0.51 9.96 -15.04
CA GLY A 76 -1.37 9.22 -14.12
C GLY A 76 -0.96 7.75 -13.97
N LYS A 77 -0.51 7.10 -15.06
CA LYS A 77 0.02 5.74 -15.00
C LYS A 77 1.37 5.71 -14.29
N ARG A 78 2.27 6.66 -14.59
CA ARG A 78 3.57 6.81 -13.91
C ARG A 78 3.40 6.92 -12.39
N GLN A 79 2.57 7.86 -11.93
CA GLN A 79 2.28 8.03 -10.49
C GLN A 79 1.65 6.80 -9.86
N LYS A 80 0.83 6.04 -10.60
CA LYS A 80 0.24 4.80 -10.10
C LYS A 80 1.31 3.73 -9.92
N LEU A 81 2.21 3.55 -10.88
CA LEU A 81 3.30 2.57 -10.80
C LEU A 81 4.31 2.91 -9.70
N VAL A 82 4.67 4.19 -9.55
CA VAL A 82 5.54 4.64 -8.45
C VAL A 82 4.87 4.37 -7.09
N ARG A 83 3.57 4.66 -6.95
CA ARG A 83 2.84 4.33 -5.72
C ARG A 83 2.80 2.83 -5.46
N ASP A 84 2.57 2.02 -6.48
CA ASP A 84 2.56 0.57 -6.37
C ASP A 84 3.95 0.03 -5.95
N LEU A 85 5.04 0.59 -6.48
CA LEU A 85 6.43 0.24 -6.11
C LEU A 85 6.73 0.46 -4.63
N TYR A 86 6.30 1.58 -4.05
CA TYR A 86 6.52 1.87 -2.63
C TYR A 86 5.53 1.14 -1.70
N ARG A 87 4.40 0.66 -2.24
CA ARG A 87 3.37 0.01 -1.44
C ARG A 87 3.60 -1.49 -1.28
N ASN A 88 3.92 -2.19 -2.37
CA ASN A 88 4.16 -3.63 -2.37
C ASN A 88 5.40 -3.94 -3.20
N LYS A 89 6.45 -4.47 -2.56
CA LYS A 89 7.73 -4.83 -3.21
C LYS A 89 7.55 -5.80 -4.38
N ASP A 90 6.72 -6.82 -4.16
CA ASP A 90 6.52 -7.93 -5.12
C ASP A 90 5.17 -7.86 -5.82
N SER A 91 4.75 -6.66 -6.19
CA SER A 91 3.53 -6.50 -6.97
C SER A 91 3.70 -7.19 -8.33
N LYS A 92 3.17 -8.42 -8.48
CA LYS A 92 3.09 -9.15 -9.76
C LYS A 92 2.59 -8.27 -10.91
N ARG A 93 1.72 -7.31 -10.57
CA ARG A 93 1.20 -6.31 -11.51
C ARG A 93 2.25 -5.28 -11.93
N LEU A 94 3.10 -4.80 -11.02
CA LEU A 94 4.21 -3.92 -11.35
C LEU A 94 5.22 -4.64 -12.25
N THR A 95 5.67 -5.83 -11.86
CA THR A 95 6.62 -6.65 -12.65
C THR A 95 6.09 -6.91 -14.05
N LYS A 96 4.82 -7.31 -14.17
CA LYS A 96 4.16 -7.52 -15.47
C LYS A 96 4.13 -6.25 -16.33
N ILE A 97 3.88 -5.09 -15.75
CA ILE A 97 3.82 -3.83 -16.50
C ILE A 97 5.21 -3.38 -16.93
N LEU A 98 6.23 -3.59 -16.09
CA LEU A 98 7.62 -3.31 -16.43
C LEU A 98 8.09 -4.24 -17.56
N LEU A 99 7.79 -5.54 -17.49
CA LEU A 99 8.12 -6.53 -18.52
C LEU A 99 7.34 -6.33 -19.83
N ALA A 100 6.09 -5.85 -19.77
CA ALA A 100 5.30 -5.62 -20.97
C ALA A 100 5.76 -4.37 -21.75
N ASN A 101 6.33 -3.37 -21.06
CA ASN A 101 6.74 -2.11 -21.70
C ASN A 101 8.24 -2.05 -22.00
N ASN A 102 9.08 -2.68 -21.18
CA ASN A 102 10.48 -2.93 -21.52
C ASN A 102 10.57 -4.31 -22.14
N LYS A 103 11.10 -4.44 -23.36
CA LYS A 103 11.24 -5.72 -24.09
C LYS A 103 12.24 -6.71 -23.46
N PHE A 104 12.20 -6.90 -22.14
CA PHE A 104 13.00 -7.92 -21.47
C PHE A 104 12.18 -9.19 -21.39
N GLU A 105 12.58 -10.17 -22.21
CA GLU A 105 12.18 -11.57 -22.06
C GLU A 105 12.60 -12.07 -20.67
N GLU A 106 11.75 -12.87 -20.03
CA GLU A 106 12.06 -13.56 -18.78
C GLU A 106 13.35 -14.35 -18.98
N LEU A 107 14.44 -13.96 -18.30
CA LEU A 107 15.54 -14.88 -18.03
C LEU A 107 15.05 -15.77 -16.89
N GLU A 108 14.42 -16.89 -17.26
CA GLU A 108 14.24 -18.05 -16.37
C GLU A 108 15.64 -18.61 -16.04
N ASP A 109 16.02 -18.57 -14.75
CA ASP A 109 17.03 -19.45 -14.12
C ASP A 109 16.58 -19.77 -12.68
#